data_AF-A0A1I1I4R5-F1
#
_entry.id   AF-A0A1I1I4R5-F1
#
_cell.length_a   1.000
_cell.length_b   1.000
_cell.length_c   1.000
_cell.angle_alpha   90.00
_cell.angle_beta   90.00
_cell.angle_gamma   90.00
#
_symmetry.space_group_name_H-M   'P 1'
#
loop_
_entity.id
_entity.type
_entity.pdbx_description
1 polymer ?
#
loop_
_entity_poly.entity_id
_entity_poly.type
_entity_poly.pdbx_seq_one_letter_code
_entity_poly.pdbx_strand_id
1 'polypeptide(L)'
;MRIKRKKRKVRQFTIHILAVPAFSEDMFDVPHKQCAIILLTTRTTPFLDRIDIPKLVIDIIDVEDEKEYGAFRRYHAKKVISFVRHLPKEVTDLYVSCSKGGSRSPGCAAAIMLMSGRSDKDVWLNPFYTPNVLVFKVLCREFGLFMPDILVAIRQHMNEQAYRKAQKFKNAGKYERWQILW
;
A
#
# COMPACT_ATOMS: atom_id res chain seq x y z
N MET A 1 6.57 7.99 -36.06
CA MET A 1 7.57 7.36 -35.16
C MET A 1 7.10 7.49 -33.71
N ARG A 2 6.51 6.44 -33.11
CA ARG A 2 5.97 6.48 -31.74
C ARG A 2 7.13 6.29 -30.75
N ILE A 3 7.57 7.38 -30.12
CA ILE A 3 8.58 7.33 -29.04
C ILE A 3 8.03 6.41 -27.94
N LYS A 4 8.57 5.20 -27.82
CA LYS A 4 8.31 4.30 -26.68
C LYS A 4 8.81 5.01 -25.42
N ARG A 5 7.93 5.74 -24.72
CA ARG A 5 8.22 6.26 -23.38
C ARG A 5 8.60 5.04 -22.52
N LYS A 6 9.89 4.88 -22.21
CA LYS A 6 10.34 3.94 -21.16
C LYS A 6 9.49 4.27 -19.93
N LYS A 7 8.59 3.37 -19.54
CA LYS A 7 7.79 3.55 -18.32
C LYS A 7 8.78 3.70 -17.17
N ARG A 8 8.91 4.92 -16.64
CA ARG A 8 9.76 5.18 -15.48
C ARG A 8 9.24 4.30 -14.33
N LYS A 9 10.12 3.42 -13.84
CA LYS A 9 9.89 2.65 -12.60
C LYS A 9 9.59 3.64 -11.48
N VAL A 10 8.77 3.22 -10.51
CA VAL A 10 8.60 4.00 -9.27
C VAL A 10 9.92 3.90 -8.50
N ARG A 11 10.34 4.97 -7.85
CA ARG A 11 11.52 4.95 -6.99
C ARG A 11 11.27 4.02 -5.80
N GLN A 12 12.31 3.41 -5.26
CA GLN A 12 12.21 2.63 -4.03
C GLN A 12 12.06 3.58 -2.84
N PHE A 13 11.06 3.31 -2.00
CA PHE A 13 10.81 3.98 -0.73
C PHE A 13 10.87 2.94 0.37
N THR A 14 11.25 3.35 1.58
CA THR A 14 10.92 2.59 2.78
C THR A 14 9.41 2.70 2.98
N ILE A 15 8.67 1.59 2.89
CA ILE A 15 7.21 1.61 2.97
C ILE A 15 6.77 1.20 4.38
N HIS A 16 5.99 2.07 5.02
CA HIS A 16 5.42 1.85 6.34
C HIS A 16 3.94 1.53 6.21
N ILE A 17 3.50 0.36 6.65
CA ILE A 17 2.07 0.00 6.68
C ILE A 17 1.53 0.24 8.09
N LEU A 18 0.67 1.25 8.24
CA LEU A 18 0.13 1.68 9.53
C LEU A 18 -1.39 1.90 9.47
N ALA A 19 -2.05 1.94 10.62
CA ALA A 19 -3.44 2.37 10.72
C ALA A 19 -3.49 3.85 11.07
N VAL A 20 -4.57 4.51 10.66
CA VAL A 20 -4.78 5.93 10.96
C VAL A 20 -4.61 6.28 12.46
N PRO A 21 -5.11 5.49 13.42
CA PRO A 21 -4.92 5.79 14.84
C PRO A 21 -3.47 5.66 15.34
N ALA A 22 -2.57 5.04 14.58
CA ALA A 22 -1.17 4.90 14.96
C ALA A 22 -0.33 6.15 14.64
N PHE A 23 -0.92 7.17 13.99
CA PHE A 23 -0.20 8.40 13.69
C PHE A 23 -0.09 9.30 14.93
N SER A 24 1.14 9.58 15.35
CA SER A 24 1.51 10.47 16.46
C SER A 24 2.79 11.25 16.14
N GLU A 25 3.12 12.28 16.92
CA GLU A 25 4.33 13.10 16.72
C GLU A 25 5.62 12.27 16.75
N ASP A 26 5.71 11.31 17.67
CA ASP A 26 6.92 10.50 17.90
C ASP A 26 7.08 9.32 16.92
N MET A 27 6.20 9.16 15.94
CA MET A 27 6.23 7.98 15.06
C MET A 27 7.28 8.04 13.95
N PHE A 28 7.80 9.23 13.64
CA PHE A 28 8.62 9.46 12.46
C PHE A 28 10.10 9.32 12.83
N ASP A 29 10.74 8.27 12.33
CA ASP A 29 12.19 8.06 12.52
C ASP A 29 13.05 9.01 11.68
N VAL A 30 12.45 9.69 10.69
CA VAL A 30 13.12 10.63 9.79
C VAL A 30 12.39 11.98 9.76
N PRO A 31 13.10 13.08 9.43
CA PRO A 31 12.48 14.40 9.32
C PRO A 31 11.28 14.41 8.36
N HIS A 32 10.20 15.13 8.71
CA HIS A 32 8.95 15.20 7.95
C HIS A 32 9.12 15.48 6.44
N LYS A 33 10.11 16.30 6.06
CA LYS A 33 10.45 16.59 4.65
C LYS A 33 10.85 15.35 3.82
N GLN A 34 11.23 14.27 4.49
CA GLN A 34 11.60 12.98 3.90
C GLN A 34 10.43 11.98 3.87
N CYS A 35 9.27 12.37 4.38
CA CYS A 35 8.09 11.53 4.48
C CYS A 35 7.06 11.88 3.39
N ALA A 36 6.23 10.91 3.03
CA ALA A 36 4.98 11.12 2.31
C ALA A 36 3.91 10.14 2.80
N ILE A 37 2.63 10.51 2.67
CA ILE A 37 1.52 9.72 3.20
C ILE A 37 0.50 9.42 2.10
N ILE A 38 0.04 8.17 2.03
CA ILE A 38 -1.13 7.74 1.27
C ILE A 38 -2.19 7.23 2.25
N LEU A 39 -3.33 7.92 2.30
CA LEU A 39 -4.50 7.56 3.11
C LEU A 39 -5.59 7.00 2.19
N LEU A 40 -5.94 5.72 2.36
CA LEU A 40 -7.01 5.03 1.62
C LEU A 40 -8.33 5.04 2.41
N THR A 41 -8.61 6.17 3.06
CA THR A 41 -9.75 6.43 3.95
C THR A 41 -9.84 7.94 4.17
N THR A 42 -11.04 8.45 4.41
CA THR A 42 -11.27 9.84 4.86
C THR A 42 -11.11 10.02 6.37
N ARG A 43 -11.14 8.92 7.13
CA ARG A 43 -10.79 8.95 8.56
C ARG A 43 -9.37 9.51 8.75
N THR A 44 -9.25 10.46 9.67
CA THR A 44 -8.02 11.19 9.98
C THR A 44 -7.84 11.29 11.50
N THR A 45 -6.72 11.85 11.94
CA THR A 45 -6.47 12.26 13.33
C THR A 45 -6.16 13.76 13.36
N PRO A 46 -6.37 14.46 14.48
CA PRO A 46 -6.01 15.89 14.59
C PRO A 46 -4.56 16.18 14.21
N PHE A 47 -3.67 15.21 14.44
CA PHE A 47 -2.28 15.27 14.04
C PHE A 47 -2.11 15.24 12.51
N LEU A 48 -2.72 14.26 11.83
CA LEU A 48 -2.68 14.15 10.35
C LEU A 48 -3.29 15.37 9.63
N ASP A 49 -4.22 16.06 10.28
CA ASP A 49 -4.82 17.27 9.73
C ASP A 49 -3.85 18.46 9.77
N ARG A 50 -3.01 18.55 10.81
CA ARG A 50 -2.08 19.66 11.05
C ARG A 50 -0.70 19.45 10.45
N ILE A 51 -0.30 18.21 10.19
CA ILE A 51 1.04 17.91 9.71
C ILE A 51 1.26 18.38 8.27
N ASP A 52 2.38 19.07 8.05
CA ASP A 52 2.83 19.52 6.75
C ASP A 52 3.76 18.48 6.11
N ILE A 53 3.15 17.42 5.58
CA ILE A 53 3.80 16.35 4.81
C ILE A 53 3.01 16.14 3.52
N PRO A 54 3.68 15.91 2.37
CA PRO A 54 2.99 15.51 1.14
C PRO A 54 2.03 14.34 1.40
N LYS A 55 0.72 14.59 1.23
CA LYS A 55 -0.31 13.61 1.52
C LYS A 55 -1.29 13.43 0.36
N LEU A 56 -1.63 12.18 0.07
CA LEU A 56 -2.70 11.80 -0.84
C LEU A 56 -3.83 11.13 -0.05
N VAL A 57 -5.03 11.69 -0.10
CA VAL A 57 -6.23 11.09 0.48
C VAL A 57 -7.11 10.54 -0.63
N ILE A 58 -7.54 9.29 -0.49
CA ILE A 58 -8.45 8.59 -1.38
C ILE A 58 -9.59 8.03 -0.55
N ASP A 59 -10.80 8.50 -0.83
CA ASP A 59 -12.01 8.00 -0.21
C ASP A 59 -12.50 6.74 -0.94
N ILE A 60 -12.36 5.59 -0.28
CA ILE A 60 -12.81 4.29 -0.78
C ILE A 60 -13.34 3.45 0.38
N ILE A 61 -14.34 2.64 0.09
CA ILE A 61 -14.78 1.59 1.01
C ILE A 61 -13.90 0.35 0.90
N ASP A 62 -13.93 -0.49 1.93
CA ASP A 62 -13.13 -1.71 2.01
C ASP A 62 -13.86 -2.89 1.36
N VAL A 63 -13.85 -2.93 0.04
CA VAL A 63 -14.52 -3.97 -0.77
C VAL A 63 -13.58 -4.52 -1.83
N GLU A 64 -13.87 -5.75 -2.28
CA GLU A 64 -13.10 -6.42 -3.33
C GLU A 64 -13.88 -6.58 -4.65
N ASP A 65 -15.19 -6.29 -4.64
CA ASP A 65 -16.00 -6.20 -5.86
C ASP A 65 -15.87 -4.80 -6.47
N GLU A 66 -15.48 -4.75 -7.74
CA GLU A 66 -15.30 -3.51 -8.50
C GLU A 66 -16.62 -2.80 -8.85
N LYS A 67 -17.74 -3.51 -8.80
CA LYS A 67 -19.09 -3.00 -9.09
C LYS A 67 -19.66 -2.20 -7.94
N GLU A 68 -19.17 -2.42 -6.72
CA GLU A 68 -19.65 -1.75 -5.53
C GLU A 68 -19.45 -0.23 -5.60
N TYR A 69 -20.40 0.50 -5.02
CA TYR A 69 -20.32 1.95 -4.91
C TYR A 69 -19.18 2.33 -3.96
N GLY A 70 -18.29 3.24 -4.38
CA GLY A 70 -17.11 3.62 -3.59
C GLY A 70 -15.94 2.62 -3.63
N ALA A 71 -16.02 1.59 -4.48
CA ALA A 71 -14.91 0.65 -4.69
C ALA A 71 -13.66 1.33 -5.28
N PHE A 72 -12.50 0.71 -5.07
CA PHE A 72 -11.26 1.19 -5.68
C PHE A 72 -11.28 0.98 -7.21
N ARG A 73 -10.90 2.01 -7.96
CA ARG A 73 -11.09 2.07 -9.42
C ARG A 73 -9.86 2.62 -10.11
N ARG A 74 -9.84 2.49 -11.43
CA ARG A 74 -8.72 2.94 -12.28
C ARG A 74 -8.29 4.39 -12.02
N TYR A 75 -9.23 5.31 -11.80
CA TYR A 75 -8.89 6.71 -11.53
C TYR A 75 -8.19 6.90 -10.17
N HIS A 76 -8.55 6.10 -9.16
CA HIS A 76 -7.84 6.06 -7.88
C HIS A 76 -6.40 5.59 -8.07
N ALA A 77 -6.20 4.51 -8.83
CA ALA A 77 -4.86 4.01 -9.16
C ALA A 77 -4.01 5.07 -9.88
N LYS A 78 -4.58 5.81 -10.83
CA LYS A 78 -3.87 6.93 -11.50
C LYS A 78 -3.42 8.00 -10.51
N LYS A 79 -4.25 8.36 -9.52
CA LYS A 79 -3.89 9.33 -8.47
C LYS A 79 -2.70 8.82 -7.65
N VAL A 80 -2.75 7.57 -7.18
CA VAL A 80 -1.63 6.94 -6.43
C VAL A 80 -0.35 6.94 -7.27
N ILE A 81 -0.42 6.43 -8.51
CA ILE A 81 0.75 6.33 -9.40
C ILE A 81 1.32 7.71 -9.72
N SER A 82 0.46 8.70 -9.95
CA SER A 82 0.89 10.08 -10.19
C SER A 82 1.58 10.65 -8.94
N PHE A 83 0.98 10.48 -7.77
CA PHE A 83 1.54 10.95 -6.51
C PHE A 83 2.95 10.41 -6.28
N VAL A 84 3.13 9.08 -6.28
CA VAL A 84 4.44 8.46 -6.01
C VAL A 84 5.52 8.79 -7.05
N ARG A 85 5.12 9.12 -8.29
CA ARG A 85 6.05 9.52 -9.36
C ARG A 85 6.53 10.96 -9.25
N HIS A 86 5.75 11.83 -8.63
CA HIS A 86 6.03 13.26 -8.51
C HIS A 86 6.50 13.64 -7.11
N LEU A 87 6.67 12.67 -6.20
CA LEU A 87 7.28 12.93 -4.90
C LEU A 87 8.70 13.53 -5.05
N PRO A 88 9.06 14.53 -4.24
CA PRO A 88 10.41 15.09 -4.23
C PRO A 88 11.49 14.04 -4.00
N LYS A 89 12.72 14.30 -4.47
CA LYS A 89 13.83 13.33 -4.32
C LYS A 89 14.24 13.15 -2.85
N GLU A 90 13.91 14.09 -2.01
CA GLU A 90 14.19 14.09 -0.57
C GLU A 90 13.30 13.09 0.17
N VAL A 91 12.14 12.72 -0.40
CA VAL A 91 11.21 11.77 0.24
C VAL A 91 11.77 10.35 0.17
N THR A 92 12.14 9.76 1.30
CA THR A 92 12.63 8.38 1.38
C THR A 92 11.57 7.42 1.91
N ASP A 93 10.63 7.93 2.71
CA ASP A 93 9.71 7.14 3.51
C ASP A 93 8.26 7.37 3.07
N LEU A 94 7.56 6.28 2.76
CA LEU A 94 6.18 6.29 2.29
C LEU A 94 5.27 5.56 3.27
N TYR A 95 4.44 6.31 3.97
CA TYR A 95 3.45 5.79 4.91
C TYR A 95 2.16 5.49 4.16
N VAL A 96 1.78 4.22 4.11
CA VAL A 96 0.56 3.75 3.43
C VAL A 96 -0.43 3.28 4.49
N SER A 97 -1.55 3.99 4.62
CA SER A 97 -2.51 3.76 5.68
C SER A 97 -3.95 3.63 5.20
N CYS A 98 -4.71 2.85 5.95
CA CYS A 98 -6.17 2.80 5.90
C CYS A 98 -6.71 2.79 7.34
N SER A 99 -8.04 2.71 7.50
CA SER A 99 -8.67 2.89 8.82
C SER A 99 -8.10 1.96 9.91
N LYS A 100 -7.80 0.70 9.59
CA LYS A 100 -7.28 -0.32 10.54
C LYS A 100 -5.90 -0.89 10.16
N GLY A 101 -5.32 -0.46 9.04
CA GLY A 101 -3.99 -0.89 8.59
C GLY A 101 -3.88 -2.29 7.99
N GLY A 102 -4.95 -3.10 7.93
CA GLY A 102 -4.87 -4.53 7.61
C GLY A 102 -5.33 -4.98 6.20
N SER A 103 -6.02 -4.12 5.44
CA SER A 103 -6.65 -4.51 4.16
C SER A 103 -6.19 -3.65 2.98
N ARG A 104 -6.80 -2.46 2.80
CA ARG A 104 -6.49 -1.54 1.69
C ARG A 104 -5.02 -1.10 1.66
N SER A 105 -4.43 -0.77 2.81
CA SER A 105 -3.05 -0.28 2.87
C SER A 105 -2.01 -1.34 2.48
N PRO A 106 -2.04 -2.59 2.99
CA PRO A 106 -1.21 -3.67 2.48
C PRO A 106 -1.34 -3.89 0.97
N GLY A 107 -2.57 -3.92 0.44
CA GLY A 107 -2.80 -4.10 -1.00
C GLY A 107 -2.14 -3.01 -1.85
N CYS A 108 -2.19 -1.75 -1.39
CA CYS A 108 -1.53 -0.62 -2.03
C CYS A 108 0.01 -0.70 -1.91
N ALA A 109 0.52 -0.98 -0.71
CA ALA A 109 1.96 -1.12 -0.44
C ALA A 109 2.59 -2.22 -1.31
N ALA A 110 1.97 -3.40 -1.37
CA ALA A 110 2.41 -4.51 -2.22
C ALA A 110 2.49 -4.11 -3.71
N ALA A 111 1.50 -3.36 -4.22
CA ALA A 111 1.53 -2.90 -5.59
C ALA A 111 2.68 -1.91 -5.84
N ILE A 112 2.92 -0.96 -4.92
CA ILE A 112 4.01 0.01 -5.01
C ILE A 112 5.38 -0.68 -4.98
N MET A 113 5.55 -1.72 -4.15
CA MET A 113 6.76 -2.56 -4.15
C MET A 113 7.02 -3.15 -5.54
N LEU A 114 6.03 -3.78 -6.17
CA LEU A 114 6.19 -4.32 -7.53
C LEU A 114 6.49 -3.22 -8.56
N MET A 115 5.87 -2.04 -8.45
CA MET A 115 6.14 -0.91 -9.36
C MET A 115 7.57 -0.36 -9.26
N SER A 116 8.21 -0.53 -8.10
CA SER A 116 9.61 -0.20 -7.87
C SER A 116 10.58 -1.34 -8.19
N GLY A 117 10.05 -2.50 -8.60
CA GLY A 117 10.83 -3.70 -8.93
C GLY A 117 11.21 -4.56 -7.73
N ARG A 118 10.62 -4.31 -6.56
CA ARG A 118 10.78 -5.13 -5.34
C ARG A 118 9.75 -6.25 -5.29
N SER A 119 10.02 -7.29 -4.51
CA SER A 119 9.09 -8.39 -4.23
C SER A 119 8.01 -7.94 -3.25
N ASP A 120 6.76 -8.37 -3.44
CA ASP A 120 5.63 -8.10 -2.54
C ASP A 120 5.39 -9.20 -1.49
N LYS A 121 6.26 -10.23 -1.45
CA LYS A 121 6.12 -11.38 -0.54
C LYS A 121 6.02 -11.01 0.93
N ASP A 122 6.77 -9.99 1.39
CA ASP A 122 6.74 -9.60 2.81
C ASP A 122 5.36 -9.06 3.22
N VAL A 123 4.56 -8.55 2.27
CA VAL A 123 3.16 -8.17 2.53
C VAL A 123 2.26 -9.39 2.52
N TRP A 124 2.32 -10.21 1.47
CA TRP A 124 1.40 -11.34 1.30
C TRP A 124 1.63 -12.47 2.30
N LEU A 125 2.87 -12.66 2.76
CA LEU A 125 3.20 -13.67 3.77
C LEU A 125 3.02 -13.17 5.21
N ASN A 126 2.67 -11.90 5.41
CA ASN A 126 2.40 -11.37 6.74
C ASN A 126 0.98 -11.80 7.20
N PRO A 127 0.85 -12.62 8.27
CA PRO A 127 -0.43 -13.12 8.75
C PRO A 127 -1.30 -12.05 9.44
N PHE A 128 -0.76 -10.87 9.76
CA PHE A 128 -1.55 -9.76 10.31
C PHE A 128 -2.30 -8.98 9.24
N TYR A 129 -2.01 -9.23 7.96
CA TYR A 129 -2.65 -8.57 6.83
C TYR A 129 -3.62 -9.52 6.12
N THR A 130 -4.64 -8.91 5.54
CA THR A 130 -5.53 -9.51 4.54
C THR A 130 -5.58 -8.51 3.37
N PRO A 131 -4.50 -8.44 2.56
CA PRO A 131 -4.36 -7.36 1.58
C PRO A 131 -5.53 -7.32 0.59
N ASN A 132 -6.15 -6.15 0.43
CA ASN A 132 -7.30 -5.99 -0.47
C ASN A 132 -6.89 -6.26 -1.93
N VAL A 133 -7.44 -7.34 -2.51
CA VAL A 133 -7.01 -7.82 -3.83
C VAL A 133 -7.42 -6.86 -4.95
N LEU A 134 -8.54 -6.14 -4.80
CA LEU A 134 -9.01 -5.16 -5.77
C LEU A 134 -8.04 -3.97 -5.86
N VAL A 135 -7.63 -3.40 -4.73
CA VAL A 135 -6.65 -2.30 -4.67
C VAL A 135 -5.35 -2.72 -5.35
N PHE A 136 -4.81 -3.88 -4.94
CA PHE A 136 -3.56 -4.41 -5.49
C PHE A 136 -3.63 -4.62 -7.01
N LYS A 137 -4.68 -5.32 -7.47
CA LYS A 137 -4.89 -5.68 -8.88
C LYS A 137 -5.02 -4.45 -9.76
N VAL A 138 -5.88 -3.51 -9.38
CA VAL A 138 -6.15 -2.30 -10.17
C VAL A 138 -4.91 -1.40 -10.24
N LEU A 139 -4.16 -1.25 -9.14
CA LEU A 139 -2.89 -0.52 -9.14
C LEU A 139 -1.85 -1.14 -10.08
N CYS A 140 -1.62 -2.45 -9.95
CA CYS A 140 -0.66 -3.17 -10.79
C CYS A 140 -1.01 -3.04 -12.28
N ARG A 141 -2.28 -3.28 -12.64
CA ARG A 141 -2.75 -3.18 -14.02
C ARG A 141 -2.67 -1.76 -14.57
N GLU A 142 -3.01 -0.74 -13.78
CA GLU A 142 -2.94 0.65 -14.24
C GLU A 142 -1.50 1.13 -14.46
N PHE A 143 -0.55 0.67 -13.64
CA PHE A 143 0.87 0.88 -13.90
C PHE A 143 1.33 0.14 -15.17
N GLY A 144 0.63 -0.96 -15.49
CA GLY A 144 0.85 -1.87 -16.60
C GLY A 144 1.84 -2.98 -16.28
N LEU A 145 1.81 -3.47 -15.04
CA LEU A 145 2.29 -4.79 -14.68
C LEU A 145 1.28 -5.82 -15.17
N PHE A 146 1.78 -6.95 -15.67
CA PHE A 146 0.94 -8.09 -16.00
C PHE A 146 0.46 -8.74 -14.69
N MET A 147 -0.83 -8.60 -14.39
CA MET A 147 -1.44 -9.10 -13.17
C MET A 147 -2.83 -9.71 -13.45
N PRO A 148 -2.89 -10.88 -14.12
CA PRO A 148 -4.13 -11.62 -14.33
C PRO A 148 -4.69 -12.15 -13.01
N ASP A 149 -5.97 -12.48 -12.98
CA ASP A 149 -6.67 -12.88 -11.76
C ASP A 149 -6.05 -14.13 -11.10
N ILE A 150 -5.50 -15.06 -11.89
CA ILE A 150 -4.77 -16.23 -11.35
C ILE A 150 -3.55 -15.84 -10.50
N LEU A 151 -2.79 -14.80 -10.88
CA LEU A 151 -1.64 -14.34 -10.09
C LEU A 151 -2.07 -13.61 -8.82
N VAL A 152 -3.27 -13.04 -8.81
CA VAL A 152 -3.88 -12.43 -7.63
C VAL A 152 -4.39 -13.52 -6.69
N ALA A 153 -5.05 -14.55 -7.23
CA ALA A 153 -5.53 -15.70 -6.46
C ALA A 153 -4.38 -16.45 -5.78
N ILE A 154 -3.24 -16.64 -6.46
CA ILE A 154 -2.04 -17.24 -5.86
C ILE A 154 -1.56 -16.45 -4.63
N ARG A 155 -1.54 -15.12 -4.72
CA ARG A 155 -1.13 -14.24 -3.60
C ARG A 155 -2.10 -14.30 -2.43
N GLN A 156 -3.39 -14.27 -2.71
CA GLN A 156 -4.43 -14.43 -1.72
C GLN A 156 -4.30 -15.78 -1.01
N HIS A 157 -4.10 -16.86 -1.77
CA HIS A 157 -3.86 -18.19 -1.20
C HIS A 157 -2.60 -18.23 -0.33
N MET A 158 -1.50 -17.60 -0.75
CA MET A 158 -0.28 -17.50 0.07
C MET A 158 -0.55 -16.81 1.42
N ASN A 159 -1.36 -15.75 1.43
CA ASN A 159 -1.73 -15.04 2.66
C ASN A 159 -2.63 -15.88 3.56
N GLU A 160 -3.61 -16.59 3.00
CA GLU A 160 -4.43 -17.53 3.75
C GLU A 160 -3.59 -18.63 4.42
N GLN A 161 -2.60 -19.18 3.71
CA GLN A 161 -1.69 -20.18 4.29
C GLN A 161 -0.82 -19.59 5.40
N ALA A 162 -0.32 -18.35 5.22
CA ALA A 162 0.43 -17.66 6.26
C ALA A 162 -0.41 -17.45 7.52
N TYR A 163 -1.66 -16.98 7.36
CA TYR A 163 -2.61 -16.81 8.46
C TYR A 163 -2.91 -18.14 9.17
N ARG A 164 -3.25 -19.20 8.43
CA ARG A 164 -3.53 -20.53 9.00
C ARG A 164 -2.36 -21.09 9.78
N LYS A 165 -1.13 -20.92 9.25
CA LYS A 165 0.10 -21.31 9.94
C LYS A 165 0.25 -20.53 11.24
N ALA A 166 0.07 -19.21 11.21
CA ALA A 166 0.20 -18.37 12.39
C ALA A 166 -0.82 -18.74 13.49
N GLN A 167 -2.07 -19.03 13.11
CA GLN A 167 -3.11 -19.50 14.03
C GLN A 167 -2.75 -20.86 14.64
N LYS A 168 -2.32 -21.83 13.81
CA LYS A 168 -1.97 -23.19 14.25
C LYS A 168 -0.82 -23.18 15.27
N PHE A 169 0.19 -22.35 15.06
CA PHE A 169 1.37 -22.29 15.92
C PHE A 169 1.34 -21.16 16.96
N LYS A 170 0.25 -20.38 17.02
CA LYS A 170 0.11 -19.16 17.83
C LYS A 170 1.34 -18.24 17.72
N ASN A 171 1.92 -18.16 16.53
CA ASN A 171 3.17 -17.46 16.28
C ASN A 171 3.16 -16.85 14.87
N ALA A 172 3.32 -15.53 14.79
CA ALA A 172 3.40 -14.80 13.53
C ALA A 172 4.80 -14.85 12.89
N GLY A 173 5.76 -15.52 13.52
CA GLY A 173 7.15 -15.60 13.07
C GLY A 173 7.84 -14.25 13.17
N LYS A 174 8.51 -13.82 12.09
CA LYS A 174 9.23 -12.55 12.00
C LYS A 174 8.34 -11.34 11.65
N TYR A 175 7.04 -11.56 11.45
CA TYR A 175 6.14 -10.52 10.97
C TYR A 175 5.57 -9.71 12.12
N GLU A 176 5.32 -8.43 11.86
CA GLU A 176 4.72 -7.50 12.80
C GLU A 176 3.44 -6.91 12.20
N ARG A 177 2.53 -6.44 13.06
CA ARG A 177 1.29 -5.78 12.61
C ARG A 177 1.58 -4.45 11.91
N TRP A 178 2.61 -3.75 12.36
CA TRP A 178 3.14 -2.53 11.77
C TRP A 178 4.46 -2.91 11.11
N GLN A 179 4.53 -2.89 9.78
CA GLN A 179 5.71 -3.39 9.09
C GLN A 179 6.37 -2.29 8.29
N ILE A 180 7.69 -2.19 8.46
CA ILE A 180 8.60 -1.39 7.67
C ILE A 180 9.17 -2.29 6.57
N LEU A 181 9.06 -1.85 5.32
CA LEU A 181 9.43 -2.62 4.14
C LEU A 181 10.56 -1.91 3.38
N TRP A 182 11.78 -2.43 3.50
CA TRP A 182 13.03 -1.94 2.89
C TRP A 182 13.23 -2.34 1.42
#